data_AF-Q5D8M6-F1
#
_entry.id   AF-Q5D8M6-F1
#
_cell.length_a   1.000
_cell.length_b   1.000
_cell.length_c   1.000
_cell.angle_alpha   90.00
_cell.angle_beta   90.00
_cell.angle_gamma   90.00
#
_symmetry.space_group_name_H-M   'P 1'
#
loop_
_entity.id
_entity.type
_entity.pdbx_description
1 polymer ?
#
loop_
_entity_poly.entity_id
_entity_poly.type
_entity_poly.pdbx_seq_one_letter_code
_entity_poly.pdbx_strand_id
1 'polypeptide(L)'
;MEPTGTKLKKSNKPKDTRFHQQRLKSWRPILTAKNASPIFLAVGLLSIPVGIVLLTFSNSVLEFVVEYTHCEDTTRHIRCSELVRLPDFYRTYNICSCKVDFELKEDFKGQVYFYYGLSNFFQNHRRYVISKDDNQLHGSVDTPKQSCEPYRFDPNGKVYAPCGAIAMSLFNDSFTLNYLGKSSDLLPNQ
;
A
#
# COMPACT_ATOMS: atom_id res chain seq x y z
N MET A 1 54.61 3.81 66.40
CA MET A 1 53.54 2.78 66.50
C MET A 1 52.22 3.52 66.43
N GLU A 2 51.61 3.55 65.24
CA GLU A 2 50.28 4.14 65.04
C GLU A 2 49.30 2.97 64.81
N PRO A 3 48.16 2.92 65.52
CA PRO A 3 47.41 1.69 65.68
C PRO A 3 46.63 1.33 64.41
N THR A 4 46.67 0.05 64.04
CA THR A 4 45.88 -0.55 62.97
C THR A 4 44.40 -0.56 63.35
N GLY A 5 43.66 0.48 62.91
CA GLY A 5 42.21 0.56 63.06
C GLY A 5 41.48 -0.33 62.03
N THR A 6 40.78 -1.34 62.53
CA THR A 6 39.89 -2.23 61.76
C THR A 6 38.71 -1.45 61.16
N LYS A 7 38.62 -1.37 59.82
CA LYS A 7 37.52 -0.64 59.13
C LYS A 7 36.19 -1.39 59.26
N LEU A 8 35.23 -0.80 59.98
CA LEU A 8 33.82 -1.22 60.01
C LEU A 8 33.22 -1.24 58.59
N LYS A 9 32.70 -2.40 58.15
CA LYS A 9 32.01 -2.56 56.86
C LYS A 9 30.61 -1.92 56.93
N LYS A 10 30.43 -0.74 56.30
CA LYS A 10 29.12 -0.06 56.22
C LYS A 10 28.12 -0.88 55.39
N SER A 11 27.08 -1.41 56.03
CA SER A 11 26.05 -2.30 55.45
C SER A 11 25.20 -1.66 54.33
N ASN A 12 25.04 -0.33 54.35
CA ASN A 12 24.19 0.40 53.40
C ASN A 12 24.99 1.17 52.34
N LYS A 13 26.29 0.88 52.18
CA LYS A 13 27.12 1.58 51.18
C LYS A 13 26.82 1.00 49.79
N PRO A 14 26.36 1.81 48.83
CA PRO A 14 26.15 1.33 47.47
C PRO A 14 27.46 0.81 46.86
N LYS A 15 27.33 -0.21 46.00
CA LYS A 15 28.48 -0.89 45.37
C LYS A 15 29.30 0.10 44.55
N ASP A 16 30.59 0.19 44.86
CA ASP A 16 31.56 1.07 44.22
C ASP A 16 32.05 0.49 42.88
N THR A 17 31.12 0.36 41.92
CA THR A 17 31.41 -0.14 40.57
C THR A 17 31.09 0.94 39.55
N ARG A 18 31.79 0.94 38.41
CA ARG A 18 31.60 1.93 37.34
C ARG A 18 30.16 1.96 36.81
N PHE A 19 29.47 0.81 36.81
CA PHE A 19 28.07 0.70 36.42
C PHE A 19 27.14 1.34 37.47
N HIS A 20 27.20 0.91 38.73
CA HIS A 20 26.32 1.43 39.79
C HIS A 20 26.57 2.90 40.13
N GLN A 21 27.77 3.41 39.84
CA GLN A 21 28.11 4.82 40.01
C GLN A 21 27.90 5.66 38.75
N GLN A 22 27.38 5.08 37.67
CA GLN A 22 27.17 5.77 36.38
C GLN A 22 28.44 6.42 35.81
N ARG A 23 29.59 5.80 36.05
CA ARG A 23 30.93 6.20 35.56
C ARG A 23 31.44 5.27 34.47
N LEU A 24 30.52 4.70 33.68
CA LEU A 24 30.89 3.93 32.50
C LEU A 24 31.62 4.83 31.50
N LYS A 25 32.55 4.25 30.75
CA LYS A 25 33.21 4.96 29.66
C LYS A 25 32.15 5.28 28.60
N SER A 26 31.82 6.56 28.45
CA SER A 26 30.89 7.05 27.45
C SER A 26 31.62 7.91 26.43
N TRP A 27 31.33 7.73 25.14
CA TRP A 27 31.64 8.72 24.13
C TRP A 27 30.51 9.76 24.09
N ARG A 28 30.87 11.05 24.15
CA ARG A 28 29.92 12.16 24.18
C ARG A 28 30.24 13.11 23.02
N PRO A 29 29.81 12.80 21.78
CA PRO A 29 30.06 13.68 20.66
C PRO A 29 29.30 14.99 20.84
N ILE A 30 30.01 16.11 20.80
CA ILE A 30 29.41 17.44 20.79
C ILE A 30 29.36 17.87 19.33
N LEU A 31 28.14 17.93 18.78
CA LEU A 31 27.90 18.28 17.38
C LEU A 31 28.00 19.80 17.21
N THR A 32 29.22 20.29 17.02
CA THR A 32 29.47 21.69 16.65
C THR A 32 29.47 21.85 15.13
N ALA A 33 29.25 23.07 14.62
CA ALA A 33 29.22 23.35 13.18
C ALA A 33 30.48 22.84 12.44
N LYS A 34 31.66 22.95 13.07
CA LYS A 34 32.94 22.47 12.51
C LYS A 34 32.98 20.95 12.36
N ASN A 35 32.38 20.20 13.28
CA ASN A 35 32.36 18.73 13.26
C ASN A 35 31.22 18.19 12.39
N ALA A 36 30.09 18.91 12.30
CA ALA A 36 28.91 18.49 11.55
C ALA A 36 29.03 18.79 10.04
N SER A 37 29.64 19.91 9.67
CA SER A 37 29.82 20.33 8.26
C SER A 37 30.38 19.23 7.33
N PRO A 38 31.51 18.56 7.65
CA PRO A 38 32.05 17.51 6.77
C PRO A 38 31.11 16.31 6.61
N ILE A 39 30.32 15.98 7.65
CA ILE A 39 29.34 14.89 7.59
C ILE A 39 28.23 15.25 6.59
N PHE A 40 27.68 16.47 6.68
CA PHE A 40 26.65 16.93 5.75
C PHE A 40 27.17 17.02 4.31
N LEU A 41 28.41 17.48 4.11
CA LEU A 41 29.03 17.51 2.78
C LEU A 41 29.19 16.09 2.21
N ALA A 42 29.65 15.13 3.01
CA ALA A 42 29.79 13.74 2.57
C ALA A 42 28.44 13.11 2.20
N VAL A 43 27.41 13.31 3.04
CA VAL A 43 26.06 12.82 2.76
C VAL A 43 25.48 13.48 1.51
N GLY A 44 25.66 14.80 1.33
CA GLY A 44 25.22 15.53 0.14
C GLY A 44 25.89 15.00 -1.12
N LEU A 45 27.22 14.87 -1.13
CA LEU A 45 27.99 14.37 -2.27
C LEU A 45 27.62 12.93 -2.65
N LEU A 46 27.25 12.10 -1.68
CA LEU A 46 26.76 10.73 -1.94
C LEU A 46 25.31 10.72 -2.41
N SER A 47 24.47 11.61 -1.90
CA SER A 47 23.04 11.66 -2.23
C SER A 47 22.78 12.22 -3.62
N ILE A 48 23.63 13.10 -4.14
CA ILE A 48 23.51 13.66 -5.50
C ILE A 48 23.53 12.58 -6.59
N PRO A 49 24.57 11.72 -6.71
CA PRO A 49 24.60 10.68 -7.75
C PRO A 49 23.48 9.67 -7.56
N VAL A 50 23.14 9.29 -6.32
CA VAL A 50 22.00 8.39 -6.05
C VAL A 50 20.70 9.03 -6.53
N GLY A 51 20.48 10.31 -6.26
CA GLY A 51 19.31 11.05 -6.74
C GLY A 51 19.25 11.15 -8.26
N ILE A 52 20.38 11.41 -8.94
CA ILE A 52 20.46 11.43 -10.41
C ILE A 52 20.06 10.06 -10.98
N VAL A 53 20.64 8.98 -10.45
CA VAL A 53 20.33 7.62 -10.90
C VAL A 53 18.84 7.30 -10.72
N LEU A 54 18.28 7.56 -9.53
CA LEU A 54 16.86 7.32 -9.25
C LEU A 54 15.95 8.14 -10.16
N LEU A 55 16.29 9.41 -10.42
CA LEU A 55 15.51 10.28 -11.29
C LEU A 55 15.53 9.79 -12.74
N THR A 56 16.69 9.35 -13.24
CA THR A 56 16.80 8.78 -14.60
C THR A 56 15.94 7.53 -14.74
N PHE A 57 16.00 6.61 -13.77
CA PHE A 57 15.14 5.42 -13.79
C PHE A 57 13.66 5.77 -13.68
N SER A 58 13.29 6.71 -12.80
CA SER A 58 11.90 7.17 -12.65
C SER A 58 11.33 7.75 -13.95
N ASN A 59 12.10 8.58 -14.65
CA ASN A 59 11.66 9.22 -15.90
C ASN A 59 11.65 8.27 -17.10
N SER A 60 12.29 7.10 -17.00
CA SER A 60 12.29 6.07 -18.06
C SER A 60 11.03 5.20 -18.07
N VAL A 61 10.22 5.27 -17.01
CA VAL A 61 8.97 4.52 -16.91
C VAL A 61 7.89 5.26 -17.69
N LEU A 62 7.31 4.58 -18.69
CA LEU A 62 6.16 5.07 -19.42
C LEU A 62 4.88 4.66 -18.70
N GLU A 63 3.97 5.61 -18.51
CA GLU A 63 2.66 5.40 -17.92
C GLU A 63 1.61 6.08 -18.79
N PHE A 64 0.48 5.40 -18.98
CA PHE A 64 -0.68 5.97 -19.66
C PHE A 64 -1.94 5.70 -18.83
N VAL A 65 -2.67 6.76 -18.50
CA VAL A 65 -3.84 6.72 -17.63
C VAL A 65 -5.07 7.19 -18.40
N VAL A 66 -6.12 6.39 -18.38
CA VAL A 66 -7.41 6.71 -18.98
C VAL A 66 -8.49 6.70 -17.92
N GLU A 67 -9.21 7.81 -17.78
CA GLU A 67 -10.38 7.87 -16.93
C GLU A 67 -11.62 7.38 -17.67
N TYR A 68 -12.31 6.37 -17.12
CA TYR A 68 -13.51 5.78 -17.71
C TYR A 68 -14.79 5.99 -16.87
N THR A 69 -14.75 6.85 -15.84
CA THR A 69 -15.88 7.14 -14.93
C THR A 69 -17.16 7.58 -15.64
N HIS A 70 -17.01 8.33 -16.74
CA HIS A 70 -18.11 8.88 -17.53
C HIS A 70 -18.34 8.14 -18.85
N CYS A 71 -17.85 6.90 -18.95
CA CYS A 71 -18.06 6.06 -20.12
C CYS A 71 -19.54 5.76 -20.34
N GLU A 72 -19.97 5.85 -21.60
CA GLU A 72 -21.35 5.61 -22.00
C GLU A 72 -21.56 4.18 -22.48
N ASP A 73 -22.74 3.64 -22.17
CA ASP A 73 -23.16 2.35 -22.66
C ASP A 73 -23.29 2.38 -24.20
N THR A 74 -22.71 1.38 -24.84
CA THR A 74 -22.71 1.24 -26.31
C THR A 74 -24.09 1.10 -26.94
N THR A 75 -25.11 0.67 -26.18
CA THR A 75 -26.47 0.47 -26.71
C THR A 75 -27.42 1.59 -26.31
N ARG A 76 -27.35 2.03 -25.04
CA ARG A 76 -28.30 2.99 -24.47
C ARG A 76 -27.82 4.44 -24.55
N HIS A 77 -26.53 4.69 -24.82
CA HIS A 77 -25.92 6.02 -24.80
C HIS A 77 -26.15 6.78 -23.48
N ILE A 78 -26.17 6.03 -22.37
CA ILE A 78 -26.28 6.58 -21.01
C ILE A 78 -25.01 6.21 -20.27
N ARG A 79 -24.53 7.11 -19.40
CA ARG A 79 -23.35 6.87 -18.57
C ARG A 79 -23.54 5.65 -17.67
N CYS A 80 -22.58 4.74 -17.70
CA CYS A 80 -22.60 3.56 -16.83
C CYS A 80 -22.66 3.95 -15.34
N SER A 81 -22.01 5.05 -14.95
CA SER A 81 -22.02 5.54 -13.58
C SER A 81 -23.42 5.97 -13.07
N GLU A 82 -24.33 6.37 -13.96
CA GLU A 82 -25.73 6.63 -13.58
C GLU A 82 -26.56 5.35 -13.58
N LEU A 83 -26.31 4.44 -14.53
CA LEU A 83 -27.03 3.15 -14.60
C LEU A 83 -26.79 2.27 -13.37
N VAL A 84 -25.54 2.21 -12.88
CA VAL A 84 -25.17 1.41 -11.71
C VAL A 84 -25.80 1.93 -10.41
N ARG A 85 -26.25 3.19 -10.36
CA ARG A 85 -26.97 3.74 -9.20
C ARG A 85 -28.44 3.32 -9.15
N LEU A 86 -29.00 2.84 -10.27
CA LEU A 86 -30.39 2.45 -10.33
C LEU A 86 -30.60 1.09 -9.64
N PRO A 87 -31.63 0.93 -8.79
CA PRO A 87 -31.87 -0.32 -8.07
C PRO A 87 -32.16 -1.50 -9.02
N ASP A 88 -32.73 -1.25 -10.19
CA ASP A 88 -33.05 -2.29 -11.19
C ASP A 88 -31.80 -2.91 -11.83
N PHE A 89 -30.67 -2.18 -11.84
CA PHE A 89 -29.42 -2.64 -12.43
C PHE A 89 -28.94 -3.94 -11.78
N TYR A 90 -28.94 -3.99 -10.44
CA TYR A 90 -28.55 -5.16 -9.67
C TYR A 90 -29.62 -6.25 -9.65
N ARG A 91 -30.91 -5.90 -9.70
CA ARG A 91 -32.02 -6.88 -9.66
C ARG A 91 -32.08 -7.75 -10.91
N THR A 92 -31.76 -7.17 -12.06
CA THR A 92 -31.85 -7.86 -13.36
C THR A 92 -30.48 -8.29 -13.89
N TYR A 93 -29.43 -8.14 -13.07
CA TYR A 93 -28.05 -8.47 -13.44
C TYR A 93 -27.63 -7.83 -14.77
N ASN A 94 -27.98 -6.55 -14.93
CA ASN A 94 -27.64 -5.81 -16.14
C ASN A 94 -26.13 -5.59 -16.21
N ILE A 95 -25.61 -5.60 -17.44
CA ILE A 95 -24.23 -5.28 -17.74
C ILE A 95 -24.24 -3.95 -18.49
N CYS A 96 -23.33 -3.04 -18.11
CA CYS A 96 -23.06 -1.82 -18.86
C CYS A 96 -21.78 -2.02 -19.66
N SER A 97 -21.91 -2.09 -20.98
CA SER A 97 -20.78 -2.37 -21.88
C SER A 97 -20.35 -1.06 -22.52
N CYS A 98 -19.15 -0.64 -22.16
CA CYS A 98 -18.59 0.67 -22.50
C CYS A 98 -17.26 0.47 -23.24
N LYS A 99 -16.94 1.35 -24.19
CA LYS A 99 -15.69 1.31 -24.97
C LYS A 99 -14.98 2.64 -24.83
N VAL A 100 -13.67 2.60 -24.57
CA VAL A 100 -12.82 3.78 -24.48
C VAL A 100 -11.66 3.60 -25.43
N ASP A 101 -11.65 4.41 -26.48
CA ASP A 101 -10.58 4.40 -27.46
C ASP A 101 -9.47 5.35 -27.01
N PHE A 102 -8.23 4.89 -27.07
CA PHE A 102 -7.05 5.67 -26.74
C PHE A 102 -5.89 5.32 -27.67
N GLU A 103 -4.96 6.26 -27.80
CA GLU A 103 -3.77 6.12 -28.63
C GLU A 103 -2.51 6.23 -27.77
N LEU A 104 -1.62 5.26 -27.91
CA LEU A 104 -0.30 5.30 -27.28
C LEU A 104 0.66 6.00 -28.24
N LYS A 105 1.18 7.16 -27.83
CA LYS A 105 2.11 7.97 -28.64
C LYS A 105 3.51 7.38 -28.73
N GLU A 106 3.88 6.57 -27.76
CA GLU A 106 5.20 5.97 -27.61
C GLU A 106 5.05 4.47 -27.38
N ASP A 107 6.05 3.71 -27.84
CA ASP A 107 6.08 2.27 -27.68
C ASP A 107 6.45 1.89 -26.24
N PHE A 108 5.56 1.16 -25.58
CA PHE A 108 5.79 0.60 -24.25
C PHE A 108 6.71 -0.62 -24.36
N LYS A 109 8.01 -0.42 -24.12
CA LYS A 109 9.02 -1.48 -24.19
C LYS A 109 9.03 -2.34 -22.94
N GLY A 110 9.18 -3.65 -23.11
CA GLY A 110 9.29 -4.61 -22.01
C GLY A 110 7.94 -5.13 -21.51
N GLN A 111 7.88 -5.55 -20.25
CA GLN A 111 6.66 -6.10 -19.67
C GLN A 111 5.69 -4.99 -19.26
N VAL A 112 4.50 -5.04 -19.83
CA VAL A 112 3.41 -4.09 -19.56
C VAL A 112 2.55 -4.63 -18.41
N TYR A 113 2.16 -3.72 -17.50
CA TYR A 113 1.24 -3.99 -16.41
C TYR A 113 -0.02 -3.16 -16.59
N PHE A 114 -1.17 -3.77 -16.33
CA PHE A 114 -2.47 -3.10 -16.35
C PHE A 114 -2.96 -2.90 -14.91
N TYR A 115 -3.33 -1.66 -14.58
CA TYR A 115 -3.84 -1.29 -13.27
C TYR A 115 -5.18 -0.57 -13.41
N TYR A 116 -6.07 -0.79 -12.45
CA TYR A 116 -7.28 0.02 -12.28
C TYR A 116 -7.10 0.95 -11.08
N GLY A 117 -7.53 2.20 -11.23
CA GLY A 117 -7.44 3.22 -10.18
C GLY A 117 -8.82 3.57 -9.64
N LEU A 118 -8.94 3.68 -8.32
CA LEU A 118 -10.15 4.17 -7.65
C LEU A 118 -9.82 5.44 -6.86
N SER A 119 -10.59 6.50 -7.08
CA SER A 119 -10.53 7.73 -6.29
C SER A 119 -11.69 7.78 -5.29
N ASN A 120 -11.53 8.53 -4.20
CA ASN A 120 -12.53 8.66 -3.14
C ASN A 120 -13.01 7.33 -2.50
N PHE A 121 -12.16 6.30 -2.52
CA PHE A 121 -12.42 5.01 -1.90
C PHE A 121 -11.47 4.77 -0.71
N PHE A 122 -11.98 4.96 0.51
CA PHE A 122 -11.18 4.98 1.74
C PHE A 122 -10.88 3.58 2.30
N GLN A 123 -10.06 2.80 1.58
CA GLN A 123 -9.64 1.46 2.02
C GLN A 123 -8.88 1.45 3.36
N ASN A 124 -8.25 2.57 3.72
CA ASN A 124 -7.49 2.72 4.96
C ASN A 124 -8.36 3.00 6.20
N HIS A 125 -9.68 3.16 6.05
CA HIS A 125 -10.56 3.40 7.18
C HIS A 125 -10.51 2.22 8.17
N ARG A 126 -10.24 2.48 9.46
CA ARG A 126 -10.00 1.43 10.47
C ARG A 126 -11.05 0.32 10.46
N ARG A 127 -12.34 0.66 10.39
CA ARG A 127 -13.43 -0.35 10.36
C ARG A 127 -13.45 -1.18 9.08
N TYR A 128 -13.04 -0.61 7.96
CA TYR A 128 -12.98 -1.31 6.68
C TYR A 128 -11.83 -2.32 6.69
N VAL A 129 -10.62 -1.88 7.10
CA VAL A 129 -9.41 -2.73 7.16
C VAL A 129 -9.58 -3.97 8.05
N ILE A 130 -10.28 -3.83 9.18
CA ILE A 130 -10.51 -4.94 10.10
C ILE A 130 -11.65 -5.87 9.67
N SER A 131 -12.47 -5.47 8.70
CA SER A 131 -13.66 -6.21 8.28
C SER A 131 -13.31 -7.32 7.29
N LYS A 132 -12.66 -8.34 7.84
CA LYS A 132 -12.28 -9.61 7.21
C LYS A 132 -12.04 -10.67 8.27
N ASP A 133 -11.98 -11.94 7.84
CA ASP A 133 -11.51 -13.04 8.67
C ASP A 133 -10.38 -13.82 7.99
N ASP A 134 -9.17 -13.69 8.54
CA ASP A 134 -7.99 -14.36 8.00
C ASP A 134 -8.09 -15.90 8.06
N ASN A 135 -8.75 -16.47 9.07
CA ASN A 135 -8.90 -17.93 9.17
C ASN A 135 -9.81 -18.46 8.05
N GLN A 136 -10.87 -17.72 7.73
CA GLN A 136 -11.76 -18.04 6.63
C GLN A 136 -11.04 -17.91 5.28
N LEU A 137 -10.22 -16.87 5.10
CA LEU A 137 -9.40 -16.71 3.89
C LEU A 137 -8.34 -17.81 3.73
N HIS A 138 -7.92 -18.43 4.83
CA HIS A 138 -7.10 -19.65 4.84
C HIS A 138 -7.89 -20.95 4.63
N GLY A 139 -9.21 -20.88 4.46
CA GLY A 139 -10.08 -22.03 4.18
C GLY A 139 -10.71 -22.68 5.40
N SER A 140 -10.64 -22.06 6.59
CA SER A 140 -11.39 -22.57 7.75
C SER A 140 -12.90 -22.39 7.55
N VAL A 141 -13.67 -23.37 8.02
CA VAL A 141 -15.13 -23.40 8.03
C VAL A 141 -15.72 -22.98 9.38
N ASP A 142 -14.89 -22.49 10.29
CA ASP A 142 -15.32 -21.99 11.60
C ASP A 142 -16.23 -20.75 11.48
N THR A 143 -16.93 -20.43 12.56
CA THR A 143 -17.73 -19.20 12.63
C THR A 143 -16.84 -17.97 12.47
N PRO A 144 -17.13 -17.06 11.52
CA PRO A 144 -16.23 -15.96 11.26
C PRO A 144 -16.16 -14.94 12.40
N LYS A 145 -15.03 -14.22 12.47
CA LYS A 145 -14.78 -13.13 13.43
C LYS A 145 -15.89 -12.08 13.41
N GLN A 146 -16.22 -11.54 14.59
CA GLN A 146 -17.18 -10.43 14.75
C GLN A 146 -16.76 -9.14 14.02
N SER A 147 -15.47 -9.01 13.66
CA SER A 147 -14.99 -7.88 12.88
C SER A 147 -15.59 -7.81 11.47
N CYS A 148 -16.12 -8.93 10.95
CA CYS A 148 -16.83 -8.97 9.67
C CYS A 148 -18.22 -8.32 9.69
N GLU A 149 -18.77 -7.92 10.83
CA GLU A 149 -20.08 -7.27 10.89
C GLU A 149 -20.10 -5.94 10.09
N PRO A 150 -21.19 -5.63 9.37
CA PRO A 150 -22.46 -6.39 9.28
C PRO A 150 -22.45 -7.53 8.25
N TYR A 151 -21.36 -7.70 7.49
CA TYR A 151 -21.25 -8.63 6.35
C TYR A 151 -20.76 -10.02 6.79
N ARG A 152 -21.29 -10.52 7.91
CA ARG A 152 -20.92 -11.83 8.45
C ARG A 152 -21.90 -12.92 8.06
N PHE A 153 -23.18 -12.61 8.07
CA PHE A 153 -24.26 -13.54 7.74
C PHE A 153 -25.25 -12.90 6.78
N ASP A 154 -25.79 -13.74 5.88
CA ASP A 154 -26.94 -13.44 5.06
C ASP A 154 -28.24 -13.39 5.91
N PRO A 155 -29.35 -12.77 5.45
CA PRO A 155 -30.61 -12.73 6.20
C PRO A 155 -31.15 -14.11 6.60
N ASN A 156 -30.73 -15.17 5.89
CA ASN A 156 -31.09 -16.56 6.19
C ASN A 156 -30.19 -17.22 7.26
N GLY A 157 -29.25 -16.48 7.85
CA GLY A 157 -28.28 -17.00 8.84
C GLY A 157 -27.11 -17.77 8.24
N LYS A 158 -26.96 -17.78 6.91
CA LYS A 158 -25.83 -18.41 6.23
C LYS A 158 -24.59 -17.50 6.29
N VAL A 159 -23.43 -18.08 6.57
CA VAL A 159 -22.14 -17.36 6.57
C VAL A 159 -21.80 -16.86 5.16
N TYR A 160 -21.41 -15.59 5.04
CA TYR A 160 -20.75 -15.08 3.83
C TYR A 160 -19.33 -15.62 3.74
N ALA A 161 -18.94 -16.15 2.58
CA ALA A 161 -17.62 -16.69 2.33
C ALA A 161 -17.09 -16.15 0.99
N PRO A 162 -16.15 -15.18 0.98
CA PRO A 162 -15.55 -14.51 2.14
C PRO A 162 -16.48 -13.49 2.82
N CYS A 163 -16.31 -13.28 4.14
CA CYS A 163 -17.04 -12.28 4.93
C CYS A 163 -16.35 -10.91 4.95
N GLY A 164 -17.13 -9.89 5.34
CA GLY A 164 -16.60 -8.56 5.65
C GLY A 164 -16.71 -7.55 4.51
N ALA A 165 -16.48 -6.28 4.86
CA ALA A 165 -16.66 -5.15 3.94
C ALA A 165 -15.71 -5.21 2.74
N ILE A 166 -14.47 -5.68 2.96
CA ILE A 166 -13.45 -5.77 1.90
C ILE A 166 -13.91 -6.70 0.77
N ALA A 167 -14.47 -7.86 1.14
CA ALA A 167 -15.00 -8.83 0.21
C ALA A 167 -16.28 -8.34 -0.47
N MET A 168 -17.17 -7.69 0.29
CA MET A 168 -18.46 -7.21 -0.21
C MET A 168 -18.33 -6.07 -1.23
N SER A 169 -17.30 -5.24 -1.10
CA SER A 169 -17.00 -4.15 -2.05
C SER A 169 -15.84 -4.51 -2.98
N LEU A 170 -15.73 -5.77 -3.39
CA LEU A 170 -14.75 -6.18 -4.40
C LEU A 170 -15.08 -5.48 -5.72
N PHE A 171 -14.05 -4.93 -6.35
CA PHE A 171 -14.16 -4.32 -7.67
C PHE A 171 -14.61 -5.37 -8.70
N ASN A 172 -15.62 -5.02 -9.50
CA ASN A 172 -16.34 -5.98 -10.35
C ASN A 172 -16.38 -5.61 -11.85
N ASP A 173 -15.65 -4.56 -12.28
CA ASP A 173 -15.54 -4.31 -13.72
C ASP A 173 -14.62 -5.34 -14.37
N SER A 174 -14.89 -5.64 -15.63
CA SER A 174 -14.08 -6.54 -16.45
C SER A 174 -13.52 -5.78 -17.64
N PHE A 175 -12.23 -5.92 -17.89
CA PHE A 175 -11.52 -5.20 -18.94
C PHE A 175 -11.14 -6.13 -20.09
N THR A 176 -11.22 -5.64 -21.32
CA THR A 176 -10.72 -6.31 -22.52
C THR A 176 -10.03 -5.27 -23.39
N LEU A 177 -8.75 -5.50 -23.70
CA LEU A 177 -7.98 -4.62 -24.57
C LEU A 177 -7.90 -5.22 -25.97
N ASN A 178 -8.27 -4.42 -26.97
CA ASN A 178 -8.21 -4.78 -28.38
C ASN A 178 -7.32 -3.78 -29.12
N TYR A 179 -6.42 -4.28 -29.96
CA TYR A 179 -5.62 -3.46 -30.84
C TYR A 179 -6.41 -3.10 -32.10
N LEU A 180 -6.56 -1.80 -32.40
CA LEU A 180 -7.34 -1.29 -33.53
C LEU A 180 -6.47 -0.82 -34.71
N GLY A 181 -5.14 -0.86 -34.57
CA GLY A 181 -4.20 -0.48 -35.64
C GLY A 181 -4.10 -1.52 -36.75
N LYS A 182 -3.35 -1.20 -37.81
CA LYS A 182 -3.10 -2.17 -38.89
C LYS A 182 -2.14 -3.23 -38.38
N SER A 183 -2.40 -4.50 -38.73
CA SER A 183 -1.51 -5.62 -38.37
C SER A 183 -0.07 -5.46 -38.88
N SER A 184 0.18 -4.59 -39.87
CA SER A 184 1.52 -4.24 -40.36
C SER A 184 2.36 -3.44 -39.36
N ASP A 185 1.70 -2.79 -38.40
CA ASP A 185 2.34 -1.88 -37.44
C ASP A 185 2.66 -2.60 -36.12
N LEU A 186 2.18 -3.85 -35.96
CA LEU A 186 2.64 -4.74 -34.91
C LEU A 186 4.04 -5.22 -35.28
N LEU A 187 5.05 -4.80 -34.51
CA LEU A 187 6.40 -5.32 -34.64
C LEU A 187 6.35 -6.86 -34.59
N PRO A 188 6.91 -7.56 -35.58
CA PRO A 188 6.90 -9.02 -35.60
C PRO A 188 7.60 -9.52 -34.33
N ASN A 189 6.86 -10.30 -33.54
CA ASN A 189 7.28 -11.09 -32.38
C ASN A 189 8.78 -11.02 -32.06
N GLN A 190 9.15 -10.29 -31.01
CA GLN A 190 10.38 -10.54 -30.27
C GLN A 190 10.09 -11.44 -29.08
#